data_AF-A0A924XFQ7-F1
#
_entry.id   AF-A0A924XFQ7-F1
#
_cell.length_a   1.000
_cell.length_b   1.000
_cell.length_c   1.000
_cell.angle_alpha   90.00
_cell.angle_beta   90.00
_cell.angle_gamma   90.00
#
_symmetry.space_group_name_H-M   'P 1'
#
loop_
_entity.id
_entity.type
_entity.pdbx_description
1 polymer ?
#
loop_
_entity_poly.entity_id
_entity_poly.type
_entity_poly.pdbx_seq_one_letter_code
_entity_poly.pdbx_strand_id
1 'polypeptide(L)' 'HIARKLAHILCGGHVALGTELTEQHYLDLEREAFVSLCGEEKTLSRIQSILMSGKPLRN' A
#
# COMPACT_ATOMS: atom_id res chain seq x y z
N HIS A 1 -1.76 -2.54 -10.45
CA HIS A 1 -1.05 -3.14 -9.30
C HIS A 1 -1.65 -2.64 -7.99
N ILE A 2 -1.72 -1.33 -7.75
CA ILE A 2 -2.28 -0.70 -6.52
C ILE A 2 -3.72 -1.16 -6.21
N ALA A 3 -4.63 -1.11 -7.19
CA ALA A 3 -6.03 -1.50 -7.00
C ALA A 3 -6.21 -2.95 -6.50
N ARG A 4 -5.30 -3.86 -6.88
CA ARG A 4 -5.33 -5.26 -6.41
C ARG A 4 -4.93 -5.37 -4.94
N LYS A 5 -3.93 -4.60 -4.50
CA LYS A 5 -3.52 -4.54 -3.09
C LYS A 5 -4.63 -3.94 -2.23
N LEU A 6 -5.29 -2.87 -2.71
CA LEU A 6 -6.46 -2.29 -2.05
C LEU A 6 -7.61 -3.31 -1.91
N ALA A 7 -7.95 -4.00 -2.99
CA ALA A 7 -8.96 -5.06 -2.94
C ALA A 7 -8.59 -6.16 -1.94
N HIS A 8 -7.31 -6.54 -1.87
CA HIS A 8 -6.82 -7.55 -0.91
C HIS A 8 -7.01 -7.11 0.55
N ILE A 9 -6.68 -5.86 0.89
CA ILE A 9 -6.89 -5.30 2.23
C ILE A 9 -8.38 -5.28 2.58
N LEU A 10 -9.20 -4.77 1.67
CA LEU A 10 -10.65 -4.63 1.90
C LEU A 10 -11.36 -5.99 2.04
N CYS A 11 -10.82 -7.03 1.39
CA CYS A 11 -11.31 -8.40 1.56
C CYS A 11 -10.74 -9.10 2.80
N GLY A 12 -9.93 -8.43 3.63
CA GLY A 12 -9.35 -9.02 4.83
C GLY A 12 -8.21 -9.99 4.56
N GLY A 13 -7.63 -9.95 3.36
CA GLY A 13 -6.52 -10.79 2.95
C GLY A 13 -6.94 -12.17 2.42
N HIS A 14 -6.11 -13.18 2.64
CA HIS A 14 -6.40 -14.57 2.27
C HIS A 14 -6.97 -15.34 3.46
N VAL A 15 -8.24 -15.07 3.78
CA VAL A 15 -8.93 -15.67 4.92
C VAL A 15 -10.16 -16.46 4.47
N ALA A 16 -10.56 -17.45 5.28
CA ALA A 16 -11.76 -18.22 5.01
C ALA A 16 -13.02 -17.36 5.20
N LEU A 17 -14.08 -17.67 4.44
CA LEU A 17 -15.34 -16.95 4.52
C LEU A 17 -15.95 -17.08 5.92
N GLY A 18 -16.39 -15.97 6.51
CA GLY A 18 -16.95 -15.93 7.87
C GLY A 18 -15.91 -15.87 8.99
N THR A 19 -14.62 -15.66 8.68
CA THR A 19 -13.60 -15.38 9.69
C THR A 19 -13.84 -14.00 10.30
N GLU A 20 -13.95 -13.91 11.63
CA GLU A 20 -13.98 -12.62 12.32
C GLU A 20 -12.57 -12.00 12.31
N LEU A 21 -12.48 -10.77 11.82
CA LEU A 21 -11.22 -10.03 11.73
C LEU A 21 -11.26 -8.85 12.69
N THR A 22 -10.12 -8.60 13.33
CA THR A 22 -9.93 -7.45 14.20
C THR A 22 -9.44 -6.26 13.39
N GLU A 23 -9.60 -5.04 13.91
CA GLU A 23 -9.04 -3.83 13.30
C GLU A 23 -7.53 -3.94 13.07
N GLN A 24 -6.83 -4.53 14.04
CA GLN A 24 -5.38 -4.73 13.96
C GLN A 24 -4.97 -5.55 12.73
N HIS A 25 -5.77 -6.54 12.33
CA HIS A 25 -5.52 -7.34 11.12
C HIS A 25 -5.56 -6.48 9.85
N TYR A 26 -6.54 -5.58 9.75
CA TYR A 26 -6.61 -4.65 8.61
C TYR A 26 -5.44 -3.67 8.60
N LEU A 27 -5.05 -3.13 9.76
CA LEU A 27 -3.90 -2.23 9.88
C LEU A 27 -2.59 -2.91 9.46
N ASP A 28 -2.42 -4.19 9.79
CA ASP A 28 -1.24 -4.95 9.39
C ASP A 28 -1.22 -5.21 7.87
N LEU A 29 -2.36 -5.56 7.27
CA LEU A 29 -2.48 -5.71 5.82
C LEU A 29 -2.22 -4.39 5.07
N GLU A 30 -2.74 -3.27 5.59
CA GLU A 30 -2.49 -1.94 5.05
C GLU A 30 -1.01 -1.59 5.11
N ARG A 31 -0.37 -1.85 6.26
CA ARG A 31 1.05 -1.59 6.48
C ARG A 31 1.92 -2.38 5.51
N GLU A 32 1.66 -3.68 5.35
CA GLU A 32 2.41 -4.52 4.42
C GLU A 32 2.27 -4.03 2.97
N ALA A 33 1.04 -3.77 2.54
CA ALA A 33 0.76 -3.27 1.21
C ALA A 33 1.43 -1.92 0.94
N PHE A 34 1.39 -1.01 1.93
CA PHE A 34 2.01 0.31 1.84
C PHE A 34 3.53 0.21 1.75
N VAL A 35 4.18 -0.55 2.64
CA VAL A 35 5.64 -0.75 2.64
C VAL A 35 6.09 -1.37 1.31
N SER A 36 5.33 -2.34 0.79
CA SER A 36 5.61 -2.92 -0.52
C SER A 36 5.55 -1.88 -1.66
N LEU A 37 4.63 -0.92 -1.62
CA LEU A 37 4.52 0.16 -2.61
C LEU A 37 5.62 1.21 -2.47
N CYS A 38 6.14 1.44 -1.26
CA CYS A 38 7.29 2.31 -1.02
C CYS A 38 8.56 1.79 -1.72
N GLY A 39 8.68 0.48 -1.91
CA GLY A 39 9.79 -0.14 -2.63
C GLY A 39 9.71 -0.02 -4.16
N GLU A 40 8.61 0.48 -4.74
CA GLU A 40 8.52 0.65 -6.19
C GLU A 40 9.40 1.81 -6.67
N GLU A 41 10.14 1.60 -7.76
CA GLU A 41 11.05 2.59 -8.35
C GLU A 41 10.34 3.92 -8.62
N LYS A 42 9.12 3.89 -9.16
CA LYS A 42 8.31 5.10 -9.40
C LYS A 42 7.97 5.85 -8.12
N THR A 43 7.72 5.15 -7.02
CA THR A 43 7.46 5.76 -5.71
C THR A 43 8.72 6.43 -5.20
N LEU A 44 9.87 5.76 -5.30
CA LEU A 44 11.17 6.32 -4.94
C LEU A 44 11.53 7.55 -5.77
N SER A 45 11.33 7.52 -7.09
CA SER A 45 11.56 8.68 -7.96
C SER A 45 10.67 9.87 -7.60
N ARG A 46 9.41 9.63 -7.23
CA ARG A 46 8.49 10.69 -6.76
C ARG A 46 8.96 11.28 -5.44
N ILE A 47 9.34 10.44 -4.48
CA ILE A 47 9.90 10.88 -3.19
C ILE A 47 11.16 11.70 -3.42
N GLN A 48 12.09 11.22 -4.24
CA GLN A 48 13.32 11.93 -4.58
C GLN A 48 13.05 13.27 -5.25
N SER A 49 12.10 13.34 -6.20
CA SER A 49 11.70 14.61 -6.82
C SER A 49 11.17 15.60 -5.81
N ILE A 50 10.35 15.15 -4.85
CA ILE A 50 9.82 16.01 -3.79
C ILE A 50 10.96 16.51 -2.90
N LEU A 51 11.87 15.64 -2.49
CA LEU A 51 13.01 16.00 -1.63
C LEU A 51 13.99 16.95 -2.32
N MET A 52 14.26 16.76 -3.61
CA MET A 52 15.28 17.53 -4.33
C MET A 52 14.74 18.84 -4.93
N SER A 53 13.52 18.82 -5.48
CA SER A 53 12.95 19.95 -6.23
C SER A 53 11.78 20.64 -5.53
N GLY A 54 11.26 20.05 -4.44
CA GLY A 54 10.04 20.49 -3.77
C GLY A 54 8.75 20.25 -4.58
N LYS A 55 8.86 19.64 -5.77
CA LYS A 55 7.73 19.43 -6.70
C LYS A 55 7.46 17.93 -6.89
N PRO A 56 6.17 17.51 -6.87
CA PRO A 56 5.82 16.12 -7.13
C PRO A 56 6.12 15.74 -8.59
N LEU A 57 6.75 14.58 -8.78
CA LEU A 57 6.98 14.01 -10.10
C LEU A 57 5.65 13.58 -10.71
N ARG A 58 5.32 14.10 -11.90
CA ARG A 58 4.13 13.71 -12.67
C ARG A 58 4.46 12.49 -13.54
N ASN A 59 3.55 11.53 -13.57
CA ASN A 59 3.61 10.35 -14.44
C ASN A 59 3.18 10.71 -15.87
#